data_AF-A0A1I5TYY2-F1
#
_entry.id   AF-A0A1I5TYY2-F1
#
_cell.length_a   1.000
_cell.length_b   1.000
_cell.length_c   1.000
_cell.angle_alpha   90.00
_cell.angle_beta   90.00
_cell.angle_gamma   90.00
#
_symmetry.space_group_name_H-M   'P 1'
#
loop_
_entity.id
_entity.type
_entity.pdbx_description
1 polymer ?
#
loop_
_entity_poly.entity_id
_entity_poly.type
_entity_poly.pdbx_seq_one_letter_code
_entity_poly.pdbx_strand_id
1 'polypeptide(L)'
;MALPERHAADYPAPRLAVDLPIAALLIASLAHWIRGAPADGVIFFAAALLLIVTERHRTPADALLPAARLPGPSLIVAVALVALVFGRQTVPMFLAVTAIGVGALTVEWRDPSLPPRPVPRRSWLWVALAISWCLWELISFVYEQAAGGLSLTHPTMSDLVDPMLGNRVVQALALGVWTAAGLAMLRAAATARRTA
;
A
#
# COMPACT_ATOMS: atom_id res chain seq x y z
N MET A 1 -32.80 -7.44 31.48
CA MET A 1 -31.48 -6.93 31.93
C MET A 1 -30.72 -6.54 30.67
N ALA A 2 -30.75 -5.26 30.31
CA ALA A 2 -30.14 -4.77 29.07
C ALA A 2 -28.61 -4.71 29.23
N LEU A 3 -27.87 -5.25 28.26
CA LEU A 3 -26.42 -5.10 28.20
C LEU A 3 -26.09 -3.62 27.96
N PRO A 4 -25.14 -3.03 28.70
CA PRO A 4 -24.77 -1.63 28.49
C PRO A 4 -24.22 -1.42 27.07
N GLU A 5 -24.72 -0.40 26.39
CA GLU A 5 -24.22 0.05 25.09
C GLU A 5 -22.78 0.53 25.22
N ARG A 6 -21.82 -0.29 24.76
CA ARG A 6 -20.41 0.10 24.75
C ARG A 6 -20.17 1.11 23.64
N HIS A 7 -19.80 2.32 24.01
CA HIS A 7 -19.55 3.40 23.06
C HIS A 7 -18.12 3.27 22.52
N ALA A 8 -17.86 3.73 21.30
CA ALA A 8 -16.51 3.72 20.71
C ALA A 8 -15.46 4.47 21.57
N ALA A 9 -15.92 5.34 22.47
CA ALA A 9 -15.12 6.05 23.46
C ALA A 9 -14.56 5.17 24.60
N ASP A 10 -15.11 3.96 24.81
CA ASP A 10 -14.72 3.07 25.91
C ASP A 10 -13.42 2.30 25.66
N TYR A 11 -12.87 2.39 24.45
CA TYR A 11 -11.60 1.76 24.10
C TYR A 11 -10.47 2.78 24.21
N PRO A 12 -9.58 2.69 25.22
CA PRO A 12 -8.38 3.50 25.23
C PRO A 12 -7.55 3.17 24.00
N ALA A 13 -7.36 4.16 23.12
CA ALA A 13 -6.47 4.01 21.98
C ALA A 13 -5.06 3.66 22.50
N PRO A 14 -4.43 2.57 22.02
CA PRO A 14 -3.05 2.29 22.35
C PRO A 14 -2.19 3.43 21.76
N ARG A 15 -1.79 4.37 22.62
CA ARG A 15 -0.90 5.47 22.23
C ARG A 15 0.52 4.93 22.19
N LEU A 16 0.89 4.23 21.11
CA LEU A 16 2.28 4.38 20.68
C LEU A 16 2.48 5.88 20.41
N ALA A 17 3.53 6.46 21.00
CA ALA A 17 3.88 7.86 20.74
C ALA A 17 4.23 8.10 19.24
N VAL A 18 4.47 7.01 18.51
CA VAL A 18 4.79 6.97 17.09
C VAL A 18 3.68 6.21 16.38
N ASP A 19 3.02 6.87 15.43
CA ASP A 19 2.12 6.18 14.52
C ASP A 19 2.94 5.33 13.53
N LEU A 20 2.80 4.01 13.65
CA LEU A 20 3.64 3.02 12.96
C LEU A 20 3.54 3.11 11.42
N PRO A 21 2.35 3.29 10.80
CA PRO A 21 2.24 3.51 9.36
C PRO A 21 2.96 4.77 8.89
N ILE A 22 2.80 5.91 9.57
CA ILE A 22 3.50 7.15 9.23
C ILE A 22 5.02 6.93 9.32
N ALA A 23 5.51 6.32 10.39
CA ALA A 23 6.93 6.02 10.54
C ALA A 23 7.46 5.11 9.42
N ALA A 24 6.72 4.06 9.05
CA ALA A 24 7.09 3.16 7.98
C ALA A 24 7.18 3.88 6.62
N LEU A 25 6.23 4.76 6.29
CA LEU A 25 6.25 5.54 5.04
C LEU A 25 7.41 6.54 4.99
N LEU A 26 7.74 7.17 6.11
CA LEU A 26 8.88 8.09 6.19
C LEU A 26 10.22 7.35 6.04
N ILE A 27 10.35 6.17 6.66
CA ILE A 27 11.54 5.31 6.49
C ILE A 27 11.65 4.85 5.04
N ALA A 28 10.55 4.41 4.42
CA ALA A 28 10.53 4.01 3.01
C ALA A 28 10.92 5.18 2.09
N SER A 29 10.37 6.37 2.33
CA SER A 29 10.72 7.59 1.58
C SER A 29 12.22 7.87 1.64
N LEU A 30 12.83 7.79 2.83
CA LEU A 30 14.26 8.02 3.01
C LEU A 30 15.08 6.95 2.27
N ALA A 31 14.70 5.67 2.41
CA ALA A 31 15.38 4.57 1.74
C ALA A 31 15.38 4.73 0.21
N HIS A 32 14.26 5.12 -0.39
CA HIS A 32 14.17 5.39 -1.84
C HIS A 32 15.06 6.55 -2.29
N TRP A 33 15.23 7.58 -1.45
CA TRP A 33 16.15 8.67 -1.73
C TRP A 33 17.61 8.21 -1.76
N ILE A 34 18.02 7.42 -0.76
CA ILE A 34 19.38 6.86 -0.67
C ILE A 34 19.64 5.91 -1.85
N ARG A 35 18.63 5.14 -2.27
CA ARG A 35 18.71 4.23 -3.43
C ARG A 35 18.78 4.95 -4.78
N GLY A 36 18.57 6.26 -4.84
CA GLY A 36 18.55 7.01 -6.10
C GLY A 36 17.23 6.88 -6.88
N ALA A 37 16.14 6.54 -6.21
CA ALA A 37 14.78 6.49 -6.76
C ALA A 37 13.92 7.65 -6.19
N PRO A 38 14.21 8.92 -6.57
CA PRO A 38 13.59 10.08 -5.93
C PRO A 38 12.07 10.18 -6.16
N ALA A 39 11.58 9.68 -7.30
CA ALA A 39 10.15 9.68 -7.61
C ALA A 39 9.36 8.86 -6.58
N ASP A 40 9.85 7.66 -6.25
CA ASP A 40 9.22 6.79 -5.25
C ASP A 40 9.30 7.43 -3.86
N GLY A 41 10.46 8.02 -3.52
CA GLY A 41 10.65 8.75 -2.27
C GLY A 41 9.59 9.85 -2.07
N VAL A 42 9.34 10.66 -3.11
CA VAL A 42 8.30 11.70 -3.08
C VAL A 42 6.90 11.11 -2.90
N ILE A 43 6.58 9.99 -3.54
CA ILE A 43 5.27 9.33 -3.41
C ILE A 43 5.04 8.87 -1.96
N PHE A 44 6.01 8.18 -1.36
CA PHE A 44 5.93 7.72 0.03
C PHE A 44 5.85 8.89 1.03
N PHE A 45 6.62 9.95 0.81
CA PHE A 45 6.57 11.16 1.63
C PHE A 45 5.21 11.87 1.52
N ALA A 46 4.69 12.04 0.31
CA ALA A 46 3.38 12.65 0.08
C ALA A 46 2.25 11.85 0.74
N ALA A 47 2.31 10.51 0.67
CA ALA A 47 1.38 9.63 1.37
C ALA A 47 1.46 9.80 2.90
N ALA A 48 2.67 9.90 3.46
CA ALA A 48 2.86 10.14 4.89
C ALA A 48 2.27 11.49 5.33
N LEU A 49 2.52 12.56 4.55
CA LEU A 49 1.93 13.88 4.81
C LEU A 49 0.41 13.84 4.74
N LEU A 50 -0.15 13.18 3.72
CA LEU A 50 -1.59 13.02 3.58
C LEU A 50 -2.19 12.32 4.81
N LEU A 51 -1.56 11.24 5.28
CA LEU A 51 -2.01 10.54 6.49
C LEU A 51 -1.96 11.44 7.73
N ILE A 52 -0.85 12.15 7.96
CA ILE A 52 -0.72 13.12 9.08
C ILE A 52 -1.85 14.15 9.04
N VAL A 53 -2.15 14.70 7.85
CA VAL A 53 -3.22 15.67 7.66
C VAL A 53 -4.58 15.03 7.97
N THR A 54 -4.87 13.83 7.45
CA THR A 54 -6.14 13.16 7.69
C THR A 54 -6.37 12.77 9.15
N GLU A 55 -5.33 12.34 9.87
CA GLU A 55 -5.46 11.98 11.27
C GLU A 55 -5.71 13.20 12.17
N ARG A 56 -5.06 14.33 11.84
CA ARG A 56 -5.26 15.61 12.54
C ARG A 56 -6.62 16.23 12.24
N HIS A 57 -7.08 16.10 11.00
CA HIS A 57 -8.36 16.61 10.55
C HIS A 57 -9.35 15.46 10.40
N ARG A 58 -9.79 14.90 11.54
CA ARG A 58 -10.92 13.94 11.54
C ARG A 58 -12.11 14.58 10.86
N THR A 59 -12.43 14.13 9.65
CA THR A 59 -13.68 14.49 8.99
C THR A 59 -14.84 14.04 9.89
N PRO A 60 -15.76 14.94 10.26
CA PRO A 60 -16.91 14.58 11.07
C PRO A 60 -17.69 13.45 10.37
N ALA A 61 -18.11 12.44 11.14
CA ALA A 61 -18.77 11.24 10.63
C ALA A 61 -20.06 11.55 9.83
N ASP A 62 -20.66 12.72 10.05
CA ASP A 62 -21.86 13.17 9.36
C ASP A 62 -21.60 13.72 7.95
N ALA A 63 -20.33 13.90 7.55
CA ALA A 63 -19.92 14.33 6.22
C ALA A 63 -19.52 13.18 5.29
N LEU A 64 -19.83 11.92 5.66
CA LEU A 64 -19.54 10.75 4.84
C LEU A 64 -20.31 10.84 3.51
N LEU A 65 -19.55 10.92 2.42
CA LEU A 65 -20.09 10.95 1.07
C LEU A 65 -20.69 9.57 0.73
N PRO A 66 -21.66 9.49 -0.21
CA PRO A 66 -22.22 8.22 -0.63
C PRO A 66 -21.13 7.20 -1.01
N ALA A 67 -21.33 5.94 -0.62
CA ALA A 67 -20.38 4.86 -0.87
C ALA A 67 -19.95 4.83 -2.35
N ALA A 68 -18.64 4.90 -2.58
CA ALA A 68 -18.09 4.87 -3.92
C ALA A 68 -18.32 3.51 -4.58
N ARG A 69 -18.76 3.51 -5.84
CA ARG A 69 -18.86 2.26 -6.62
C ARG A 69 -17.45 1.77 -6.94
N LEU A 70 -17.12 0.58 -6.42
CA LEU A 70 -15.84 -0.06 -6.72
C LEU A 70 -15.82 -0.54 -8.18
N PRO A 71 -14.70 -0.39 -8.89
CA PRO A 71 -14.58 -0.88 -10.25
C PRO A 71 -14.70 -2.41 -10.34
N GLY A 72 -15.14 -2.88 -11.50
CA GLY A 72 -15.24 -4.30 -11.83
C GLY A 72 -13.87 -4.95 -12.06
N PRO A 73 -13.84 -6.28 -12.26
CA PRO A 73 -12.61 -6.99 -12.64
C PRO A 73 -12.03 -6.51 -13.99
N SER A 74 -12.81 -5.79 -14.79
CA SER A 74 -12.34 -5.13 -16.02
C SER A 74 -11.17 -4.17 -15.78
N LEU A 75 -11.05 -3.56 -14.59
CA LEU A 75 -9.89 -2.73 -14.23
C LEU A 75 -8.59 -3.55 -14.24
N ILE A 76 -8.63 -4.78 -13.74
CA ILE A 76 -7.46 -5.68 -13.70
C ILE A 76 -6.98 -5.96 -15.14
N VAL A 77 -7.93 -6.29 -16.02
CA VAL A 77 -7.65 -6.55 -17.44
C VAL A 77 -7.12 -5.30 -18.11
N ALA A 78 -7.72 -4.13 -17.86
CA ALA A 78 -7.28 -2.87 -18.43
C ALA A 78 -5.83 -2.54 -18.06
N VAL A 79 -5.46 -2.67 -16.78
CA VAL A 79 -4.08 -2.43 -16.32
C VAL A 79 -3.11 -3.43 -16.92
N ALA A 80 -3.47 -4.72 -16.94
CA ALA A 80 -2.65 -5.76 -17.54
C ALA A 80 -2.44 -5.51 -19.05
N LEU A 81 -3.46 -5.05 -19.78
CA LEU A 81 -3.34 -4.69 -21.18
C LEU A 81 -2.47 -3.44 -21.38
N VAL A 82 -2.60 -2.41 -20.55
CA VAL A 82 -1.72 -1.23 -20.61
C VAL A 82 -0.26 -1.65 -20.39
N ALA A 83 0.00 -2.52 -19.43
CA ALA A 83 1.34 -3.09 -19.19
C ALA A 83 1.86 -3.89 -20.38
N LEU A 84 1.02 -4.74 -20.96
CA LEU A 84 1.40 -5.60 -22.07
C LEU A 84 1.74 -4.80 -23.33
N VAL A 85 0.94 -3.75 -23.62
CA VAL A 85 1.06 -2.95 -24.84
C VAL A 85 2.16 -1.91 -24.71
N PHE A 86 2.16 -1.11 -23.64
CA PHE A 86 3.06 0.04 -23.48
C PHE A 86 4.31 -0.30 -22.67
N GLY A 87 4.21 -1.22 -21.71
CA GLY A 87 5.30 -1.54 -20.78
C GLY A 87 5.34 -0.60 -19.56
N ARG A 88 6.05 -1.05 -18.51
CA ARG A 88 6.02 -0.41 -17.18
C ARG A 88 6.63 1.00 -17.13
N GLN A 89 7.68 1.25 -17.91
CA GLN A 89 8.43 2.51 -17.90
C GLN A 89 7.91 3.51 -18.94
N THR A 90 6.60 3.72 -18.97
CA THR A 90 5.96 4.60 -19.94
C THR A 90 4.96 5.55 -19.30
N VAL A 91 4.74 6.70 -19.93
CA VAL A 91 3.77 7.70 -19.48
C VAL A 91 2.35 7.12 -19.33
N PRO A 92 1.83 6.31 -20.27
CA PRO A 92 0.51 5.68 -20.09
C PRO A 92 0.42 4.81 -18.83
N MET A 93 1.48 4.05 -18.52
CA MET A 93 1.51 3.25 -17.29
C MET A 93 1.54 4.12 -16.04
N PHE A 94 2.40 5.14 -16.03
CA PHE A 94 2.48 6.09 -14.92
C PHE A 94 1.10 6.70 -14.63
N LEU A 95 0.43 7.23 -15.65
CA LEU A 95 -0.91 7.79 -15.53
C LEU A 95 -1.93 6.77 -15.01
N ALA A 96 -1.89 5.52 -15.49
CA ALA A 96 -2.79 4.46 -15.04
C ALA A 96 -2.60 4.15 -13.55
N VAL A 97 -1.36 3.96 -13.10
CA VAL A 97 -1.04 3.67 -11.69
C VAL A 97 -1.40 4.85 -10.80
N THR A 98 -1.07 6.08 -11.20
CA THR A 98 -1.44 7.29 -10.45
C THR A 98 -2.96 7.43 -10.33
N ALA A 99 -3.70 7.23 -11.42
CA ALA A 99 -5.17 7.30 -11.39
C ALA A 99 -5.78 6.24 -10.47
N ILE A 100 -5.23 5.02 -10.45
CA ILE A 100 -5.67 3.95 -9.55
C ILE A 100 -5.36 4.30 -8.10
N GLY A 101 -4.15 4.80 -7.81
CA GLY A 101 -3.76 5.22 -6.46
C GLY A 101 -4.65 6.35 -5.92
N VAL A 102 -4.83 7.42 -6.70
CA VAL A 102 -5.73 8.53 -6.35
C VAL A 102 -7.17 8.05 -6.21
N GLY A 103 -7.64 7.17 -7.10
CA GLY A 103 -8.97 6.57 -7.01
C GLY A 103 -9.16 5.77 -5.73
N ALA A 104 -8.20 4.92 -5.36
CA ALA A 104 -8.24 4.14 -4.13
C ALA A 104 -8.24 5.03 -2.89
N LEU A 105 -7.38 6.06 -2.83
CA LEU A 105 -7.37 7.04 -1.74
C LEU A 105 -8.70 7.81 -1.66
N THR A 106 -9.30 8.17 -2.79
CA THR A 106 -10.60 8.85 -2.82
C THR A 106 -11.72 7.95 -2.31
N VAL A 107 -11.72 6.67 -2.68
CA VAL A 107 -12.68 5.68 -2.17
C VAL A 107 -12.55 5.56 -0.65
N GLU A 108 -11.33 5.40 -0.16
CA GLU A 108 -11.05 5.24 1.26
C GLU A 108 -11.34 6.51 2.06
N TRP A 109 -11.08 7.69 1.50
CA TRP A 109 -11.46 8.96 2.13
C TRP A 109 -12.98 9.11 2.28
N ARG A 110 -13.74 8.71 1.26
CA ARG A 110 -15.21 8.85 1.24
C ARG A 110 -15.91 7.86 2.16
N ASP A 111 -15.41 6.64 2.20
CA ASP A 111 -15.99 5.52 2.94
C ASP A 111 -14.86 4.72 3.64
N PRO A 112 -14.32 5.25 4.77
CA PRO A 112 -13.15 4.70 5.44
C PRO A 112 -13.34 3.25 5.90
N SER A 113 -12.27 2.47 5.86
CA SER A 113 -12.25 1.13 6.42
C SER A 113 -12.39 1.18 7.94
N LEU A 114 -13.22 0.29 8.47
CA LEU A 114 -13.41 0.17 9.91
C LEU A 114 -12.20 -0.52 10.54
N PRO A 115 -11.73 -0.07 11.71
CA PRO A 115 -10.61 -0.71 12.40
C PRO A 115 -10.95 -2.19 12.69
N PRO A 116 -10.11 -3.14 12.25
CA PRO A 116 -10.41 -4.57 12.40
C PRO A 116 -10.44 -4.98 13.87
N ARG A 117 -11.45 -5.78 14.25
CA ARG A 117 -11.57 -6.40 15.59
C ARG A 117 -11.59 -7.93 15.47
N PRO A 118 -10.85 -8.63 16.36
CA PRO A 118 -9.40 -8.57 16.46
C PRO A 118 -8.71 -9.02 15.15
N VAL A 119 -7.43 -8.65 14.96
CA VAL A 119 -6.64 -9.09 13.81
C VAL A 119 -6.60 -10.63 13.75
N PRO A 120 -7.06 -11.26 12.64
CA PRO A 120 -7.03 -12.71 12.51
C PRO A 120 -5.62 -13.26 12.73
N ARG A 121 -5.48 -14.42 13.39
CA ARG A 121 -4.17 -15.07 13.59
C ARG A 121 -3.40 -15.27 12.29
N ARG A 122 -4.10 -15.54 11.18
CA ARG A 122 -3.50 -15.70 9.85
C ARG A 122 -2.84 -14.42 9.32
N SER A 123 -3.27 -13.24 9.76
CA SER A 123 -2.65 -11.98 9.36
C SER A 123 -1.24 -11.82 9.91
N TRP A 124 -0.90 -12.46 11.04
CA TRP A 124 0.47 -12.44 11.57
C TRP A 124 1.48 -13.13 10.65
N LEU A 125 1.05 -14.15 9.90
CA LEU A 125 1.90 -14.76 8.88
C LEU A 125 2.27 -13.76 7.79
N TRP A 126 1.30 -12.97 7.33
CA TRP A 126 1.52 -11.94 6.33
C TRP A 126 2.39 -10.80 6.85
N VAL A 127 2.19 -10.38 8.11
CA VAL A 127 3.04 -9.39 8.77
C VAL A 127 4.48 -9.90 8.88
N ALA A 128 4.68 -11.15 9.30
CA ALA A 128 6.01 -11.76 9.39
C ALA A 128 6.68 -11.82 8.01
N LEU A 129 5.97 -12.27 6.97
CA LEU A 129 6.47 -12.31 5.60
C LEU A 129 6.85 -10.91 5.09
N ALA A 130 6.01 -9.90 5.32
CA ALA A 130 6.30 -8.53 4.90
C ALA A 130 7.52 -7.95 5.63
N ILE A 131 7.62 -8.15 6.95
CA ILE A 131 8.78 -7.70 7.74
C ILE A 131 10.04 -8.43 7.29
N SER A 132 9.99 -9.75 7.10
CA SER A 132 11.13 -10.52 6.59
C SER A 132 11.58 -10.03 5.21
N TRP A 133 10.65 -9.69 4.31
CA TRP A 133 10.96 -9.12 3.01
C TRP A 133 11.62 -7.74 3.13
N CYS A 134 11.09 -6.86 3.98
CA CYS A 134 11.69 -5.54 4.23
C CYS A 134 13.08 -5.65 4.86
N LEU A 135 13.28 -6.56 5.81
CA LEU A 135 14.57 -6.79 6.45
C LEU A 135 15.58 -7.34 5.45
N TRP A 136 15.18 -8.29 4.59
CA TRP A 136 16.04 -8.78 3.51
C TRP A 136 16.49 -7.61 2.63
N GLU A 137 15.55 -6.82 2.13
CA GLU A 137 15.84 -5.70 1.22
C GLU A 137 16.82 -4.70 1.88
N LEU A 138 16.56 -4.34 3.15
CA LEU A 138 17.38 -3.39 3.89
C LEU A 138 18.79 -3.93 4.16
N ILE A 139 18.90 -5.19 4.59
CA ILE A 139 20.18 -5.82 4.90
C ILE A 139 21.02 -5.99 3.64
N SER A 140 20.44 -6.53 2.56
CA SER A 140 21.12 -6.65 1.27
C SER A 140 21.60 -5.30 0.76
N PHE A 141 20.75 -4.27 0.83
CA PHE A 141 21.11 -2.91 0.42
C PHE A 141 22.29 -2.35 1.22
N VAL A 142 22.30 -2.50 2.55
CA VAL A 142 23.41 -2.04 3.39
C VAL A 142 24.71 -2.75 3.03
N TYR A 143 24.69 -4.06 2.81
CA TYR A 143 25.87 -4.82 2.41
C TYR A 143 26.37 -4.43 1.02
N GLU A 144 25.47 -4.19 0.07
CA GLU A 144 25.83 -3.77 -1.28
C GLU A 144 26.49 -2.38 -1.28
N GLN A 145 25.94 -1.42 -0.53
CA GLN A 145 26.54 -0.09 -0.36
C GLN A 145 27.91 -0.16 0.35
N ALA A 146 28.03 -1.00 1.39
CA ALA A 146 29.30 -1.21 2.08
C ALA A 146 30.38 -1.84 1.17
N ALA A 147 29.96 -2.66 0.19
CA ALA A 147 30.84 -3.26 -0.82
C ALA A 147 31.12 -2.34 -2.02
N GLY A 148 30.73 -1.06 -1.97
CA GLY A 148 30.99 -0.08 -3.03
C GLY A 148 29.95 -0.05 -4.15
N GLY A 149 28.76 -0.64 -3.96
CA GLY A 149 27.60 -0.47 -4.85
C GLY A 149 27.68 -1.18 -6.20
N LEU A 150 28.71 -2.02 -6.43
CA LEU A 150 28.94 -2.74 -7.69
C LEU A 150 28.95 -4.26 -7.52
N SER A 151 28.65 -4.75 -6.31
CA SER A 151 28.80 -6.15 -5.93
C SER A 151 27.44 -6.84 -5.84
N LEU A 152 27.10 -7.67 -6.82
CA LEU A 152 25.94 -8.57 -6.81
C LEU A 152 26.08 -9.74 -5.80
N THR A 153 26.99 -9.63 -4.84
CA THR A 153 27.24 -10.67 -3.83
C THR A 153 26.11 -10.72 -2.79
N HIS A 154 25.38 -9.61 -2.62
CA HIS A 154 24.25 -9.49 -1.71
C HIS A 154 23.04 -8.83 -2.40
N PRO A 155 22.43 -9.48 -3.41
CA PRO A 155 21.39 -8.85 -4.23
C PRO A 155 20.14 -8.55 -3.40
N THR A 156 19.54 -7.39 -3.64
CA THR A 156 18.23 -7.06 -3.11
C THR A 156 17.15 -7.90 -3.82
N MET A 157 15.98 -8.10 -3.21
CA MET A 157 14.89 -8.81 -3.89
C MET A 157 14.47 -8.08 -5.15
N SER A 158 14.54 -6.75 -5.14
CA SER A 158 14.26 -5.95 -6.32
C SER A 158 15.23 -6.26 -7.46
N ASP A 159 16.52 -6.49 -7.20
CA ASP A 159 17.50 -6.84 -8.24
C ASP A 159 17.25 -8.23 -8.82
N LEU A 160 16.69 -9.15 -8.03
CA LEU A 160 16.28 -10.48 -8.50
C LEU A 160 15.01 -10.42 -9.36
N VAL A 161 14.08 -9.52 -9.01
CA VAL A 161 12.78 -9.38 -9.70
C VAL A 161 12.89 -8.52 -10.97
N ASP A 162 13.76 -7.52 -10.99
CA ASP A 162 13.86 -6.56 -12.10
C ASP A 162 14.13 -7.23 -13.47
N PRO A 163 15.02 -8.24 -13.61
CA PRO A 163 15.23 -8.96 -14.86
C PRO A 163 13.95 -9.65 -15.36
N MET A 164 13.14 -10.22 -14.44
CA MET A 164 11.86 -10.84 -14.78
C MET A 164 10.88 -9.79 -15.33
N LEU A 165 10.89 -8.60 -14.74
CA LEU A 165 10.13 -7.44 -15.20
C LEU A 165 10.67 -6.83 -16.50
N GLY A 166 11.71 -7.39 -17.13
CA GLY A 166 12.07 -7.08 -18.51
C GLY A 166 11.05 -7.60 -19.53
N ASN A 167 10.29 -8.65 -19.19
CA ASN A 167 9.28 -9.24 -20.06
C ASN A 167 7.90 -8.60 -19.85
N ARG A 168 7.29 -8.07 -20.93
CA ARG A 168 5.98 -7.41 -20.88
C ARG A 168 4.84 -8.32 -20.40
N VAL A 169 4.91 -9.62 -20.68
CA VAL A 169 3.92 -10.60 -20.18
C VAL A 169 4.02 -10.71 -18.67
N VAL A 170 5.24 -10.78 -18.14
CA VAL A 170 5.49 -10.82 -16.69
C VAL A 170 5.04 -9.52 -16.03
N GLN A 171 5.32 -8.36 -16.64
CA GLN A 171 4.83 -7.06 -16.16
C GLN A 171 3.30 -7.04 -16.09
N ALA A 172 2.61 -7.51 -17.14
CA ALA A 172 1.15 -7.55 -17.20
C ALA A 172 0.54 -8.46 -16.14
N LEU A 173 1.13 -9.64 -15.92
CA LEU A 173 0.70 -10.55 -14.86
C LEU A 173 0.95 -9.94 -13.47
N ALA A 174 2.15 -9.40 -13.23
CA ALA A 174 2.51 -8.80 -11.94
C ALA A 174 1.59 -7.62 -11.59
N LEU A 175 1.40 -6.67 -12.51
CA LEU A 175 0.53 -5.51 -12.30
C LEU A 175 -0.96 -5.89 -12.22
N GLY A 176 -1.38 -6.90 -12.99
CA GLY A 176 -2.72 -7.46 -12.90
C GLY A 176 -2.99 -8.07 -11.52
N VAL A 177 -2.10 -8.92 -11.02
CA VAL A 177 -2.19 -9.51 -9.67
C VAL A 177 -2.18 -8.44 -8.59
N TRP A 178 -1.31 -7.44 -8.73
CA TRP A 178 -1.22 -6.32 -7.78
C TRP A 178 -2.53 -5.53 -7.71
N THR A 179 -3.09 -5.19 -8.88
CA THR A 179 -4.38 -4.49 -8.99
C THR A 179 -5.52 -5.34 -8.42
N ALA A 180 -5.49 -6.66 -8.67
CA ALA A 180 -6.48 -7.59 -8.14
C ALA A 180 -6.44 -7.66 -6.61
N ALA A 181 -5.24 -7.70 -6.02
CA ALA A 181 -5.05 -7.70 -4.57
C ALA A 181 -5.62 -6.42 -3.94
N GLY A 182 -5.28 -5.24 -4.48
CA GLY A 182 -5.82 -3.96 -3.99
C GLY A 182 -7.35 -3.89 -4.09
N LEU A 183 -7.92 -4.32 -5.22
CA LEU A 183 -9.37 -4.35 -5.41
C LEU A 183 -10.06 -5.35 -4.46
N ALA A 184 -9.44 -6.50 -4.20
CA ALA A 184 -9.93 -7.45 -3.21
C ALA A 184 -9.92 -6.86 -1.80
N MET A 185 -8.88 -6.10 -1.43
CA MET A 185 -8.82 -5.41 -0.14
C MET A 185 -9.93 -4.37 0.02
N LEU A 186 -10.14 -3.51 -1.00
CA LEU A 186 -11.23 -2.52 -1.00
C LEU A 186 -12.61 -3.18 -0.91
N ARG A 187 -12.83 -4.28 -1.63
CA ARG A 187 -14.09 -5.04 -1.57
C ARG A 187 -14.29 -5.72 -0.21
N ALA A 188 -13.22 -6.25 0.38
CA ALA A 188 -13.28 -6.83 1.72
C ALA A 188 -13.65 -5.76 2.76
N ALA A 189 -13.05 -4.57 2.69
CA ALA A 189 -13.40 -3.44 3.55
C ALA A 189 -14.87 -3.04 3.38
N ALA A 190 -15.34 -2.86 2.14
CA ALA A 190 -16.75 -2.54 1.86
C ALA A 190 -17.73 -3.64 2.31
N THR A 191 -17.29 -4.90 2.35
CA THR A 191 -18.11 -6.02 2.82
C THR A 191 -18.17 -6.06 4.34
N ALA A 192 -17.03 -5.90 5.01
CA ALA A 192 -16.95 -5.82 6.47
C ALA A 192 -17.85 -4.70 7.03
N ARG A 193 -17.92 -3.56 6.33
CA ARG A 193 -18.82 -2.44 6.67
C ARG A 193 -20.30 -2.80 6.63
N ARG A 194 -20.73 -3.61 5.65
CA ARG A 194 -22.14 -4.01 5.51
C ARG A 194 -22.58 -5.02 6.58
N THR A 195 -21.62 -5.68 7.22
CA THR A 195 -21.86 -6.71 8.25
C THR A 195 -21.62 -6.21 9.67
N ALA A 196 -21.09 -5.00 9.82
CA ALA A 196 -20.85 -4.33 11.11
C ALA A 196 -22.09 -3.54 11.54
#